data_AF-A0A1I8CJP5-F1
#
_entry.id   AF-A0A1I8CJP5-F1
#
_cell.length_a   1.000
_cell.length_b   1.000
_cell.length_c   1.000
_cell.angle_alpha   90.00
_cell.angle_beta   90.00
_cell.angle_gamma   90.00
#
_symmetry.space_group_name_H-M   'P 1'
#
loop_
_entity.id
_entity.type
_entity.pdbx_description
1 polymer ?
#
loop_
_entity_poly.entity_id
_entity_poly.type
_entity_poly.pdbx_seq_one_letter_code
_entity_poly.pdbx_strand_id
1 'polypeptide(L)'
;MVLLLIWNKSIKNTPIKVLVLLFSIKLMVIAKPMRETFFDQDQIIQLPTSNFPEPECNYNVLYGNANGMKVSSEVSIGEPLYHKWKCGFKGKEVKMYCLMVHNCTVSHSKNDYSNRSVPIIDEFGCSLFPTVIPHISYPAGDLEGGLSVNAFSLDIDKPALFFQCNIKLLIKLNNVCRRPNCVPLSKFTEEEQ
;
A
#
# COMPACT_ATOMS: atom_id res chain seq x y z
N MET A 1 59.78 -20.90 5.99
CA MET A 1 59.07 -22.10 6.51
C MET A 1 58.41 -22.80 5.33
N VAL A 2 59.23 -23.32 4.42
CA VAL A 2 59.51 -24.76 4.24
C VAL A 2 58.24 -25.54 3.86
N LEU A 3 57.98 -25.54 2.55
CA LEU A 3 57.49 -26.71 1.82
C LEU A 3 58.35 -27.92 2.18
N LEU A 4 57.74 -29.10 2.36
CA LEU A 4 58.18 -30.43 1.90
C LEU A 4 57.50 -31.55 2.70
N LEU A 5 56.76 -32.42 2.02
CA LEU A 5 56.98 -33.88 1.99
C LEU A 5 56.56 -34.32 0.56
N ILE A 6 57.47 -34.45 -0.43
CA ILE A 6 58.40 -35.57 -0.71
C ILE A 6 57.59 -36.81 -1.15
N TRP A 7 57.45 -37.04 -2.48
CA TRP A 7 58.22 -38.01 -3.35
C TRP A 7 57.64 -39.44 -3.29
N ASN A 8 57.72 -40.34 -4.28
CA ASN A 8 58.12 -40.35 -5.69
C ASN A 8 57.71 -41.76 -6.22
N LYS A 9 57.20 -41.83 -7.45
CA LYS A 9 57.57 -42.78 -8.53
C LYS A 9 57.64 -44.31 -8.27
N SER A 10 56.92 -45.05 -9.14
CA SER A 10 57.47 -46.02 -10.12
C SER A 10 56.90 -47.45 -10.04
N ILE A 11 55.97 -47.84 -10.93
CA ILE A 11 55.91 -49.19 -11.53
C ILE A 11 55.37 -49.13 -12.99
N LYS A 12 56.31 -49.13 -13.93
CA LYS A 12 56.42 -49.88 -15.22
C LYS A 12 55.18 -50.19 -16.10
N ASN A 13 55.22 -49.56 -17.28
CA ASN A 13 54.92 -49.96 -18.67
C ASN A 13 54.47 -51.40 -19.08
N THR A 14 53.53 -51.42 -20.06
CA THR A 14 53.27 -52.37 -21.21
C THR A 14 52.08 -53.38 -21.11
N PRO A 15 51.55 -53.97 -22.22
CA PRO A 15 50.32 -53.49 -22.88
C PRO A 15 49.31 -54.60 -23.25
N ILE A 16 48.02 -54.52 -22.89
CA ILE A 16 47.03 -55.52 -23.33
C ILE A 16 45.85 -54.86 -24.04
N LYS A 17 45.77 -55.19 -25.33
CA LYS A 17 44.74 -54.85 -26.31
C LYS A 17 43.35 -55.25 -25.77
N VAL A 18 42.43 -54.30 -25.65
CA VAL A 18 41.00 -54.65 -25.72
C VAL A 18 40.29 -53.68 -26.65
N LEU A 19 39.73 -54.33 -27.66
CA LEU A 19 39.09 -53.92 -28.87
C LEU A 19 37.91 -52.95 -28.65
N VAL A 20 37.89 -51.88 -29.44
CA VAL A 20 36.78 -50.95 -29.62
C VAL A 20 35.55 -51.71 -30.12
N LEU A 21 34.43 -51.60 -29.41
CA LEU A 21 33.10 -51.82 -29.97
C LEU A 21 32.20 -50.62 -29.61
N LEU A 22 31.84 -49.89 -30.65
CA LEU A 22 30.98 -48.72 -30.66
C LEU A 22 29.55 -49.12 -30.26
N PHE A 23 29.05 -48.62 -29.13
CA PHE A 23 27.61 -48.48 -28.90
C PHE A 23 27.34 -47.05 -28.42
N SER A 24 26.97 -46.21 -29.38
CA SER A 24 26.59 -44.81 -29.17
C SER A 24 25.25 -44.75 -28.44
N ILE A 25 25.25 -44.78 -27.11
CA ILE A 25 24.09 -44.33 -26.34
C ILE A 25 24.10 -42.80 -26.37
N LYS A 26 23.54 -42.22 -27.46
CA LYS A 26 23.10 -40.82 -27.40
C LYS A 26 21.90 -40.80 -26.45
N LEU A 27 22.14 -40.33 -25.24
CA LEU A 27 21.08 -39.94 -24.32
C LEU A 27 20.29 -38.82 -25.00
N MET A 28 19.16 -39.16 -25.62
CA MET A 28 18.19 -38.17 -26.08
C MET A 28 17.62 -37.50 -24.83
N VAL A 29 18.15 -36.32 -24.50
CA VAL A 29 17.48 -35.37 -23.63
C VAL A 29 16.29 -34.85 -24.43
N ILE A 30 15.10 -35.42 -24.20
CA ILE A 30 13.86 -34.84 -24.70
C ILE A 30 13.57 -33.63 -23.81
N ALA A 31 14.15 -32.49 -24.17
CA ALA A 31 13.68 -31.20 -23.67
C ALA A 31 12.27 -30.99 -24.23
N LYS A 32 11.24 -31.26 -23.42
CA LYS A 32 9.89 -30.78 -23.75
C LYS A 32 9.96 -29.25 -23.79
N PRO A 33 9.52 -28.60 -24.88
CA PRO A 33 9.48 -27.15 -24.90
C PRO A 33 8.52 -26.71 -23.79
N MET A 34 9.02 -25.87 -22.89
CA MET A 34 8.19 -25.11 -21.97
C MET A 34 7.20 -24.33 -22.82
N ARG A 35 5.92 -24.70 -22.73
CA ARG A 35 4.85 -23.92 -23.32
C ARG A 35 4.78 -22.65 -22.49
N GLU A 36 5.49 -21.62 -22.94
CA GLU A 36 5.21 -20.27 -22.51
C GLU A 36 3.75 -20.03 -22.84
N THR A 37 2.94 -19.80 -21.80
CA THR A 37 1.64 -19.21 -21.97
C THR A 37 1.90 -17.82 -22.55
N PHE A 38 1.94 -17.74 -23.88
CA PHE A 38 1.76 -16.50 -24.60
C PHE A 38 0.45 -15.93 -24.08
N PHE A 39 0.54 -14.89 -23.27
CA PHE A 39 -0.61 -14.04 -23.02
C PHE A 39 -0.99 -13.49 -24.39
N ASP A 40 -2.15 -13.92 -24.87
CA ASP A 40 -2.72 -13.45 -26.12
C ASP A 40 -2.75 -11.91 -26.05
N GLN A 41 -2.10 -11.23 -26.99
CA GLN A 41 -2.03 -9.75 -26.99
C GLN A 41 -3.43 -9.13 -27.05
N ASP A 42 -4.43 -9.92 -27.41
CA ASP A 42 -5.85 -9.57 -27.43
C ASP A 42 -6.49 -9.48 -26.02
N GLN A 43 -5.79 -9.92 -24.96
CA GLN A 43 -6.20 -9.71 -23.56
C GLN A 43 -5.55 -8.51 -22.89
N ILE A 44 -4.72 -7.74 -23.60
CA ILE A 44 -4.27 -6.44 -23.10
C ILE A 44 -5.48 -5.51 -23.20
N ILE A 45 -6.09 -5.21 -22.04
CA ILE A 45 -7.08 -4.13 -21.94
C ILE A 45 -6.33 -2.86 -22.34
N GLN A 46 -6.46 -2.47 -23.60
CA GLN A 46 -6.06 -1.14 -24.06
C GLN A 46 -7.02 -0.18 -23.39
N LEU A 47 -6.63 0.33 -22.21
CA LEU A 47 -7.31 1.49 -21.68
C LEU A 47 -7.20 2.55 -22.77
N PRO A 48 -8.32 3.12 -23.26
CA PRO A 48 -8.21 4.25 -24.16
C PRO A 48 -7.31 5.26 -23.45
N THR A 49 -6.38 5.87 -24.19
CA THR A 49 -5.73 7.15 -23.82
C THR A 49 -6.79 8.25 -23.80
N SER A 50 -7.86 8.00 -23.06
CA SER A 50 -8.81 8.99 -22.61
C SER A 50 -7.99 9.92 -21.74
N ASN A 51 -8.08 11.22 -22.02
CA ASN A 51 -7.62 12.25 -21.12
C ASN A 51 -8.37 12.08 -19.78
N PHE A 52 -7.88 11.20 -18.92
CA PHE A 52 -8.35 11.06 -17.55
C PHE A 52 -8.07 12.40 -16.89
N PRO A 53 -9.10 13.20 -16.59
CA PRO A 53 -8.87 14.51 -16.01
C PRO A 53 -8.15 14.30 -14.69
N GLU A 54 -7.08 15.04 -14.47
CA GLU A 54 -6.39 15.03 -13.19
C GLU A 54 -7.33 15.58 -12.12
N PRO A 55 -7.53 14.84 -11.01
CA PRO A 55 -8.39 15.30 -9.93
C PRO A 55 -7.70 16.41 -9.12
N GLU A 56 -8.48 17.40 -8.68
CA GLU A 56 -8.03 18.38 -7.69
C GLU A 56 -8.55 17.98 -6.32
N CYS A 57 -7.64 17.57 -5.45
CA CYS A 57 -7.95 17.10 -4.10
C CYS A 57 -7.51 18.11 -3.05
N ASN A 58 -8.40 18.37 -2.09
CA ASN A 58 -8.15 19.27 -0.97
C ASN A 58 -8.38 18.53 0.34
N TYR A 59 -7.50 18.80 1.30
CA TYR A 59 -7.59 18.33 2.67
C TYR A 59 -7.79 19.52 3.61
N ASN A 60 -8.81 19.45 4.47
CA ASN A 60 -9.09 20.47 5.47
C ASN A 60 -9.43 19.82 6.81
N VAL A 61 -9.05 20.47 7.90
CA VAL A 61 -9.51 20.16 9.26
C VAL A 61 -10.54 21.22 9.65
N LEU A 62 -11.70 20.79 10.13
CA LEU A 62 -12.82 21.63 10.53
C LEU A 62 -13.13 21.42 12.02
N TYR A 63 -13.67 22.44 12.70
CA TYR A 63 -14.18 22.28 14.07
C TYR A 63 -15.49 21.48 14.10
N GLY A 64 -15.59 20.52 15.00
CA GLY A 64 -16.80 19.75 15.30
C GLY A 64 -17.21 18.74 14.23
N ASN A 65 -17.64 19.20 13.05
CA ASN A 65 -18.27 18.36 12.02
C ASN A 65 -17.97 18.81 10.57
N ALA A 66 -18.55 18.09 9.60
CA ALA A 66 -18.34 18.28 8.16
C ALA A 66 -18.69 19.67 7.59
N ASN A 67 -19.50 20.44 8.32
CA ASN A 67 -19.93 21.80 7.99
C ASN A 67 -19.27 22.85 8.91
N GLY A 68 -18.34 22.43 9.76
CA GLY A 68 -17.62 23.30 10.66
C GLY A 68 -16.72 24.31 9.94
N MET A 69 -16.27 25.31 10.70
CA MET A 69 -15.28 26.27 10.22
C MET A 69 -13.92 25.62 10.11
N LYS A 70 -13.14 26.01 9.10
CA LYS A 70 -11.76 25.54 8.94
C LYS A 70 -10.91 25.96 10.13
N VAL A 71 -10.17 25.01 10.69
CA VAL A 71 -9.18 25.26 11.73
C VAL A 71 -8.04 26.10 11.15
N SER A 72 -7.78 27.24 11.77
CA SER A 72 -6.71 28.17 11.38
C SER A 72 -5.77 28.53 12.54
N SER A 73 -6.08 28.07 13.75
CA SER A 73 -5.32 28.32 14.97
C SER A 73 -5.05 27.00 15.72
N GLU A 74 -4.34 27.12 16.84
CA GLU A 74 -4.15 26.03 17.79
C GLU A 74 -5.49 25.49 18.31
N VAL A 75 -5.50 24.22 18.69
CA VAL A 75 -6.66 23.49 19.20
C VAL A 75 -6.30 22.85 20.54
N SER A 76 -7.26 22.80 21.45
CA SER A 76 -7.09 22.12 22.73
C SER A 76 -7.23 20.61 22.57
N ILE A 77 -6.48 19.83 23.37
CA ILE A 77 -6.69 18.38 23.46
C ILE A 77 -8.14 18.10 23.87
N GLY A 78 -8.77 17.13 23.22
CA GLY A 78 -10.18 16.78 23.41
C GLY A 78 -11.15 17.56 22.54
N GLU A 79 -10.72 18.66 21.90
CA GLU A 79 -11.58 19.44 20.99
C GLU A 79 -12.06 18.56 19.83
N PRO A 80 -13.36 18.50 19.53
CA PRO A 80 -13.86 17.70 18.42
C PRO A 80 -13.46 18.32 17.08
N LEU A 81 -12.85 17.52 16.22
CA LEU A 81 -12.38 17.91 14.90
C LEU A 81 -12.97 16.99 13.82
N TYR A 82 -13.04 17.54 12.61
CA TYR A 82 -13.47 16.82 11.42
C TYR A 82 -12.45 16.99 10.30
N HIS A 83 -11.77 15.90 9.96
CA HIS A 83 -10.85 15.83 8.82
C HIS A 83 -11.65 15.53 7.55
N LYS A 84 -11.47 16.36 6.52
CA LYS A 84 -12.24 16.31 5.27
C LYS A 84 -11.31 16.23 4.07
N TRP A 85 -11.43 15.17 3.28
CA TRP A 85 -10.79 15.02 1.98
C TRP A 85 -11.84 15.14 0.89
N LYS A 86 -11.60 16.03 -0.08
CA LYS A 86 -12.53 16.24 -1.19
C LYS A 86 -11.79 16.37 -2.49
N CYS A 87 -12.15 15.57 -3.47
CA CYS A 87 -11.63 15.67 -4.83
C CYS A 87 -12.71 16.15 -5.80
N GLY A 88 -12.29 16.80 -6.88
CA GLY A 88 -13.16 17.18 -7.99
C GLY A 88 -12.40 17.15 -9.31
N PHE A 89 -13.12 17.22 -10.43
CA PHE A 89 -12.53 17.26 -11.76
C PHE A 89 -12.91 18.58 -12.44
N LYS A 90 -11.92 19.30 -12.96
CA LYS A 90 -12.15 20.59 -13.62
C LYS A 90 -13.01 20.42 -14.87
N GLY A 91 -14.12 21.15 -14.92
CA GLY A 91 -14.94 21.30 -16.14
C GLY A 91 -15.68 20.06 -16.61
N LYS A 92 -15.73 18.96 -15.83
CA LYS A 92 -16.45 17.73 -16.19
C LYS A 92 -17.07 17.08 -14.95
N GLU A 93 -18.36 16.72 -15.03
CA GLU A 93 -18.96 15.81 -14.06
C GLU A 93 -18.50 14.38 -14.33
N VAL A 94 -17.49 13.92 -13.60
CA VAL A 94 -17.00 12.53 -13.69
C VAL A 94 -17.60 11.72 -12.55
N LYS A 95 -18.56 10.85 -12.87
CA LYS A 95 -19.30 10.03 -11.88
C LYS A 95 -18.78 8.61 -11.72
N MET A 96 -17.73 8.22 -12.45
CA MET A 96 -17.19 6.85 -12.44
C MET A 96 -16.21 6.58 -11.30
N TYR A 97 -15.76 7.61 -10.57
CA TYR A 97 -14.72 7.48 -9.55
C TYR A 97 -15.25 7.61 -8.12
N CYS A 98 -14.53 6.98 -7.19
CA CYS A 98 -14.68 7.11 -5.76
C CYS A 98 -13.33 7.45 -5.12
N LEU A 99 -13.31 8.36 -4.16
CA LEU A 99 -12.15 8.73 -3.37
C LEU A 99 -11.98 7.77 -2.21
N MET A 100 -10.86 7.07 -2.07
CA MET A 100 -10.52 6.28 -0.89
C MET A 100 -9.26 6.82 -0.23
N VAL A 101 -9.34 7.13 1.07
CA VAL A 101 -8.19 7.53 1.90
C VAL A 101 -7.57 6.29 2.53
N HIS A 102 -6.25 6.19 2.52
CA HIS A 102 -5.50 5.05 3.09
C HIS A 102 -4.06 5.45 3.42
N ASN A 103 -3.31 4.58 4.10
CA ASN A 103 -1.90 4.82 4.49
C ASN A 103 -1.72 6.18 5.15
N CYS A 104 -2.43 6.41 6.25
CA CYS A 104 -2.26 7.64 7.02
C CYS A 104 -1.23 7.45 8.13
N THR A 105 -0.41 8.46 8.32
CA THR A 105 0.56 8.56 9.40
C THR A 105 0.39 9.88 10.15
N VAL A 106 0.76 9.87 11.42
CA VAL A 106 0.87 11.08 12.25
C VAL A 106 2.30 11.24 12.76
N SER A 107 2.84 12.45 12.75
CA SER A 107 4.18 12.77 13.25
C SER A 107 4.26 14.17 13.85
N HIS A 108 5.33 14.47 14.60
CA HIS A 108 5.57 15.80 15.16
C HIS A 108 6.25 16.79 14.20
N SER A 109 6.66 16.34 13.01
CA SER A 109 7.28 17.19 12.00
C SER A 109 6.81 16.80 10.61
N LYS A 110 6.49 17.81 9.80
CA LYS A 110 5.98 17.67 8.44
C LYS A 110 6.89 16.84 7.51
N ASN A 111 8.19 16.87 7.76
CA ASN A 111 9.20 16.19 6.93
C ASN A 111 9.84 15.00 7.66
N ASP A 112 9.16 14.44 8.66
CA ASP A 112 9.67 13.31 9.41
C ASP A 112 9.39 12.00 8.67
N TYR A 113 10.25 11.66 7.71
CA TYR A 113 10.30 10.34 7.09
C TYR A 113 11.07 9.31 7.94
N SER A 114 11.45 9.68 9.17
CA SER A 114 12.11 8.74 10.09
C SER A 114 11.10 7.75 10.68
N ASN A 115 11.64 6.76 11.38
CA ASN A 115 10.92 5.78 12.20
C ASN A 115 10.07 6.36 13.35
N ARG A 116 9.80 7.67 13.37
CA ARG A 116 8.97 8.36 14.37
C ARG A 116 7.54 8.65 13.92
N SER A 117 7.21 8.41 12.65
CA SER A 117 5.82 8.50 12.18
C SER A 117 5.03 7.29 12.67
N VAL A 118 3.87 7.53 13.29
CA VAL A 118 2.97 6.46 13.74
C VAL A 118 1.91 6.22 12.65
N PRO A 119 1.79 5.00 12.09
CA PRO A 119 0.71 4.69 11.18
C PRO A 119 -0.62 4.66 11.93
N ILE A 120 -1.66 5.28 11.38
CA ILE A 120 -2.98 5.39 12.01
C ILE A 120 -4.10 4.83 11.13
N ILE A 121 -3.93 4.83 9.81
CA ILE A 121 -4.84 4.19 8.85
C ILE A 121 -4.00 3.30 7.94
N ASP A 122 -4.40 2.04 7.78
CA ASP A 122 -3.71 1.04 6.98
C ASP A 122 -3.89 1.22 5.45
N GLU A 123 -3.32 0.30 4.68
CA GLU A 123 -3.39 0.31 3.22
C GLU A 123 -4.77 0.04 2.64
N PHE A 124 -5.65 -0.55 3.44
CA PHE A 124 -7.03 -0.84 3.14
C PHE A 124 -7.97 0.27 3.61
N GLY A 125 -7.46 1.36 4.21
CA GLY A 125 -8.29 2.48 4.66
C GLY A 125 -8.99 2.24 6.00
N CYS A 126 -8.54 1.25 6.77
CA CYS A 126 -9.04 0.96 8.11
C CYS A 126 -8.14 1.57 9.18
N SER A 127 -8.76 2.05 10.26
CA SER A 127 -8.02 2.60 11.38
C SER A 127 -7.34 1.50 12.16
N LEU A 128 -6.10 1.77 12.58
CA LEU A 128 -5.33 0.91 13.48
C LEU A 128 -5.67 1.14 14.96
N PHE A 129 -6.31 2.27 15.28
CA PHE A 129 -6.72 2.64 16.63
C PHE A 129 -8.18 3.12 16.69
N PRO A 130 -9.17 2.25 16.39
CA PRO A 130 -10.54 2.68 16.13
C PRO A 130 -11.24 3.41 17.29
N THR A 131 -10.83 3.14 18.54
CA THR A 131 -11.34 3.80 19.75
C THR A 131 -10.98 5.28 19.85
N VAL A 132 -9.79 5.66 19.36
CA VAL A 132 -9.30 7.05 19.40
C VAL A 132 -9.46 7.72 18.04
N ILE A 133 -9.17 6.99 16.97
CA ILE A 133 -9.24 7.44 15.58
C ILE A 133 -10.24 6.53 14.87
N PRO A 134 -11.51 6.94 14.72
CA PRO A 134 -12.51 6.11 14.05
C PRO A 134 -12.17 5.77 12.60
N HIS A 135 -12.94 4.87 12.01
CA HIS A 135 -12.84 4.61 10.57
C HIS A 135 -13.25 5.81 9.73
N ILE A 136 -12.62 5.98 8.58
CA ILE A 136 -12.99 7.02 7.61
C ILE A 136 -14.36 6.69 7.02
N SER A 137 -15.26 7.66 7.07
CA SER A 137 -16.62 7.59 6.54
C SER A 137 -16.72 8.32 5.19
N TYR A 138 -17.70 7.95 4.37
CA TYR A 138 -17.95 8.57 3.06
C TYR A 138 -19.42 8.99 2.88
N PRO A 139 -20.01 9.78 3.80
CA PRO A 139 -21.45 10.04 3.81
C PRO A 139 -21.89 11.09 2.77
N ALA A 140 -21.02 12.03 2.41
CA ALA A 140 -21.36 13.19 1.59
C ALA A 140 -21.30 12.94 0.07
N GLY A 141 -20.73 11.80 -0.36
CA GLY A 141 -20.66 11.40 -1.76
C GLY A 141 -19.41 10.62 -2.11
N ASP A 142 -19.28 10.26 -3.39
CA ASP A 142 -18.25 9.33 -3.85
C ASP A 142 -16.83 9.92 -3.76
N LEU A 143 -16.69 11.23 -3.94
CA LEU A 143 -15.41 11.95 -3.95
C LEU A 143 -15.14 12.76 -2.67
N GLU A 144 -15.83 12.44 -1.58
CA GLU A 144 -15.65 13.09 -0.28
C GLU A 144 -15.52 12.06 0.86
N GLY A 145 -14.41 12.12 1.59
CA GLY A 145 -14.13 11.31 2.78
C GLY A 145 -14.07 12.17 4.04
N GLY A 146 -14.47 11.59 5.17
CA GLY A 146 -14.61 12.28 6.45
C GLY A 146 -14.19 11.44 7.65
N LEU A 147 -13.46 12.06 8.58
CA LEU A 147 -13.03 11.45 9.84
C LEU A 147 -13.34 12.40 11.00
N SER A 148 -14.24 11.96 11.89
CA SER A 148 -14.57 12.65 13.13
C SER A 148 -13.67 12.13 14.25
N VAL A 149 -12.91 13.00 14.90
CA VAL A 149 -11.92 12.62 15.92
C VAL A 149 -11.72 13.77 16.89
N ASN A 150 -11.42 13.47 18.15
CA ASN A 150 -11.04 14.51 19.10
C ASN A 150 -9.54 14.80 18.98
N ALA A 151 -9.15 16.06 19.11
CA ALA A 151 -7.74 16.46 19.11
C ALA A 151 -6.97 15.68 20.19
N PHE A 152 -5.81 15.14 19.83
CA PHE A 152 -4.94 14.38 20.72
C PHE A 152 -3.48 14.80 20.52
N SER A 153 -2.60 14.36 21.41
CA SER A 153 -1.15 14.47 21.25
C SER A 153 -0.49 13.11 21.43
N LEU A 154 0.69 12.93 20.82
CA LEU A 154 1.53 11.75 21.03
C LEU A 154 2.49 11.95 22.20
N ASP A 155 2.94 13.20 22.41
CA ASP A 155 3.89 13.61 23.46
C ASP A 155 3.37 14.88 24.16
N ILE A 156 3.75 15.09 25.41
CA ILE A 156 3.37 16.28 26.19
C ILE A 156 4.15 17.52 25.73
N ASP A 157 5.40 17.34 25.28
CA ASP A 157 6.32 18.43 24.95
C ASP A 157 6.18 18.94 23.50
N LYS A 158 5.47 18.19 22.64
CA LYS A 158 5.33 18.48 21.20
C LYS A 158 3.86 18.50 20.80
N PRO A 159 3.16 19.63 20.97
CA PRO A 159 1.72 19.69 20.76
C PRO A 159 1.31 19.67 19.28
N ALA A 160 2.24 19.91 18.35
CA ALA A 160 1.96 19.92 16.93
C ALA A 160 1.97 18.49 16.34
N LEU A 161 0.87 18.11 15.70
CA LEU A 161 0.75 16.88 14.93
C LEU A 161 0.53 17.18 13.44
N PHE A 162 1.25 16.44 12.60
CA PHE A 162 1.12 16.48 11.15
C PHE A 162 0.47 15.18 10.68
N PHE A 163 -0.69 15.31 10.04
CA PHE A 163 -1.41 14.20 9.43
C PHE A 163 -1.06 14.13 7.95
N GLN A 164 -0.57 12.96 7.52
CA GLN A 164 -0.25 12.69 6.13
C GLN A 164 -0.96 11.43 5.69
N CYS A 165 -1.75 11.50 4.63
CA CYS A 165 -2.52 10.39 4.09
C CYS A 165 -2.36 10.31 2.58
N ASN A 166 -2.48 9.10 2.04
CA ASN A 166 -2.59 8.87 0.62
C ASN A 166 -4.07 8.77 0.20
N ILE A 167 -4.34 9.12 -1.06
CA ILE A 167 -5.67 9.03 -1.66
C ILE A 167 -5.57 8.18 -2.94
N LYS A 168 -6.51 7.25 -3.09
CA LYS A 168 -6.74 6.48 -4.32
C LYS A 168 -8.07 6.88 -4.94
N LEU A 169 -8.12 6.89 -6.27
CA LEU A 169 -9.38 6.91 -7.02
C LEU A 169 -9.73 5.49 -7.45
N LEU A 170 -10.86 5.00 -6.96
CA LEU A 170 -11.43 3.70 -7.33
C LEU A 170 -12.46 3.89 -8.42
N ILE A 171 -12.56 2.94 -9.35
CA ILE A 171 -13.65 2.92 -10.34
C ILE A 171 -14.87 2.24 -9.72
N LYS A 172 -16.05 2.83 -9.92
CA LYS A 172 -17.31 2.22 -9.52
C LYS A 172 -17.55 0.93 -10.28
N LEU A 173 -18.01 -0.09 -9.58
CA LEU A 173 -18.59 -1.27 -10.21
C LEU A 173 -20.09 -1.26 -9.99
N ASN A 174 -20.87 -1.40 -11.05
CA ASN A 174 -22.34 -1.36 -11.00
C ASN A 174 -22.88 -0.09 -10.31
N ASN A 175 -22.22 1.05 -10.56
CA ASN A 175 -22.51 2.34 -9.93
C ASN A 175 -22.33 2.39 -8.40
N VAL A 176 -21.62 1.41 -7.81
CA VAL A 176 -21.35 1.34 -6.37
C VAL A 176 -19.86 1.54 -6.09
N CYS A 177 -19.55 2.33 -5.07
CA CYS A 177 -18.20 2.45 -4.52
C CYS A 177 -17.92 1.28 -3.57
N ARG A 178 -16.94 0.45 -3.91
CA ARG A 178 -16.44 -0.58 -3.00
C ARG A 178 -15.54 0.06 -1.96
N ARG A 179 -16.10 0.27 -0.77
CA ARG A 179 -15.41 0.87 0.38
C ARG A 179 -14.72 -0.22 1.23
N PRO A 180 -13.76 0.16 2.07
CA PRO A 180 -13.15 -0.75 3.04
C PRO A 180 -14.19 -1.41 3.94
N ASN A 181 -14.01 -2.70 4.22
CA ASN A 181 -14.79 -3.41 5.22
C ASN A 181 -13.97 -3.52 6.51
N CYS A 182 -14.09 -2.49 7.35
CA CYS A 182 -13.36 -2.42 8.61
C CYS A 182 -14.16 -3.07 9.75
N VAL A 183 -13.44 -3.51 10.79
CA VAL A 183 -14.08 -4.07 11.99
C VAL A 183 -14.96 -2.99 12.65
N PRO A 184 -16.23 -3.27 12.96
CA PRO A 184 -17.10 -2.28 13.59
C PRO A 184 -16.57 -1.82 14.96
N LEU A 185 -16.73 -0.53 15.26
CA LEU A 185 -16.29 0.07 16.53
C LEU A 185 -16.85 -0.64 17.77
N SER A 186 -18.09 -1.16 17.70
CA SER A 186 -18.75 -1.84 18.82
C SER A 186 -17.93 -3.00 19.38
N LYS A 187 -17.15 -3.68 18.54
CA LYS A 187 -16.33 -4.81 18.95
C LYS A 187 -15.14 -4.42 19.82
N PHE A 188 -14.65 -3.18 19.71
CA PHE A 188 -13.51 -2.70 20.50
C PHE A 188 -13.93 -2.12 21.86
N THR A 189 -15.17 -1.64 21.97
CA THR A 189 -15.74 -1.16 23.24
C THR A 189 -16.18 -2.29 24.18
N GLU A 190 -16.39 -3.50 23.67
CA GLU A 190 -16.79 -4.67 24.47
C GLU A 190 -15.60 -5.36 25.16
N GLU A 191 -14.35 -5.09 24.75
CA GLU A 191 -13.15 -5.69 25.34
C GLU A 191 -12.58 -4.91 26.54
N GLU A 192 -13.11 -3.72 26.82
CA GLU A 192 -12.74 -2.89 28.00
C GLU A 192 -13.68 -3.09 29.21
N GLN A 193 -14.60 -4.07 29.15
CA GLN A 193 -15.48 -4.49 30.26
C GLN A 193 -15.17 -5.91 30.73
#